data_AF-A0A246R901-F1
#
_entry.id   AF-A0A246R901-F1
#
_cell.length_a   1.000
_cell.length_b   1.000
_cell.length_c   1.000
_cell.angle_alpha   90.00
_cell.angle_beta   90.00
_cell.angle_gamma   90.00
#
_symmetry.space_group_name_H-M   'P 1'
#
loop_
_entity.id
_entity.type
_entity.pdbx_description
1 polymer ?
#
loop_
_entity_poly.entity_id
_entity_poly.type
_entity_poly.pdbx_seq_one_letter_code
_entity_poly.pdbx_strand_id
1 'polypeptide(L)'
;MARWMRNNALSLAMLGAFAVFLVLQSITGWQTHNEELTEYGAATLSWWGYLGSGHFVESVFENWESEFLQMGGYVLLTAYLVQKGSAESKTDDTTDRAADDEREAGPDAPWPVRAGGFPLAVYRHSLPLVLLLIFAGSFVGHLFGGVAAYNEEQALQSGAAPISAWQFLHTSDFWFQSMQNWQSEFLAVGALILLSIVLRQASSPESKPVTAAHAQTGA
;
A
#
# COMPACT_ATOMS: atom_id res chain seq x y z
N MET A 1 7.46 -24.70 17.31
CA MET A 1 7.90 -24.08 16.05
C MET A 1 6.96 -24.39 14.88
N ALA A 2 6.77 -25.65 14.48
CA ALA A 2 5.91 -26.02 13.34
C ALA A 2 4.46 -25.48 13.40
N ARG A 3 3.81 -25.52 14.57
CA ARG A 3 2.43 -24.99 14.75
C ARG A 3 2.35 -23.47 14.59
N TRP A 4 3.33 -22.74 15.12
CA TRP A 4 3.39 -21.29 14.98
C TRP A 4 3.61 -20.89 13.52
N MET A 5 4.54 -21.55 12.83
CA MET A 5 4.78 -21.29 11.40
C MET A 5 3.54 -21.57 10.57
N ARG A 6 2.84 -22.70 10.81
CA ARG A 6 1.60 -23.02 10.10
C ARG A 6 0.51 -21.97 10.32
N ASN A 7 0.38 -21.48 11.55
CA ASN A 7 -0.63 -20.48 11.90
C ASN A 7 -0.31 -19.07 11.36
N ASN A 8 0.93 -18.82 10.95
CA ASN A 8 1.39 -17.52 10.43
C ASN A 8 1.94 -17.63 9.00
N ALA A 9 1.65 -18.73 8.29
CA ALA A 9 2.32 -19.06 7.03
C ALA A 9 2.06 -18.01 5.95
N LEU A 10 0.84 -17.46 5.87
CA LEU A 10 0.50 -16.40 4.92
C LEU A 10 1.34 -15.14 5.16
N SER A 11 1.36 -14.63 6.39
CA SER A 11 2.15 -13.44 6.75
C SER A 11 3.65 -13.67 6.55
N LEU A 12 4.16 -14.85 6.93
CA LEU A 12 5.57 -15.20 6.72
C LEU A 12 5.93 -15.30 5.23
N ALA A 13 5.04 -15.85 4.41
CA ALA A 13 5.24 -15.92 2.97
C ALA A 13 5.26 -14.52 2.34
N MET A 14 4.29 -13.65 2.70
CA MET A 14 4.20 -12.29 2.16
C MET A 14 5.38 -11.43 2.61
N LEU A 15 5.70 -11.40 3.91
CA LEU A 15 6.83 -10.62 4.43
C LEU A 15 8.19 -11.18 3.99
N GLY A 16 8.29 -12.49 3.82
CA GLY A 16 9.48 -13.14 3.26
C GLY A 16 9.70 -12.75 1.81
N ALA A 17 8.65 -12.81 0.98
CA ALA A 17 8.71 -12.36 -0.41
C ALA A 17 9.06 -10.87 -0.49
N PHE A 18 8.41 -10.03 0.31
CA PHE A 18 8.75 -8.60 0.43
C PHE A 18 10.24 -8.39 0.76
N ALA A 19 10.77 -9.07 1.79
CA ALA A 19 12.18 -8.92 2.17
C ALA A 19 13.13 -9.36 1.05
N VAL A 20 12.82 -10.45 0.34
CA VAL A 20 13.59 -10.89 -0.82
C VAL A 20 13.57 -9.85 -1.92
N PHE A 21 12.39 -9.35 -2.30
CA PHE A 21 12.27 -8.38 -3.38
C PHE A 21 12.84 -7.01 -3.03
N LEU A 22 12.77 -6.57 -1.77
CA LEU A 22 13.42 -5.34 -1.32
C LEU A 22 14.95 -5.45 -1.42
N VAL A 23 15.53 -6.59 -1.05
CA VAL A 23 16.97 -6.83 -1.23
C VAL A 23 17.33 -6.85 -2.71
N LEU A 24 16.56 -7.55 -3.54
CA LEU A 24 16.80 -7.59 -4.98
C LEU A 24 16.70 -6.19 -5.61
N GLN A 25 15.64 -5.44 -5.31
CA GLN A 25 15.48 -4.04 -5.72
C GLN A 25 16.69 -3.19 -5.30
N SER A 26 17.19 -3.35 -4.07
CA SER A 26 18.35 -2.59 -3.59
C SER A 26 19.63 -2.91 -4.36
N ILE A 27 19.81 -4.15 -4.82
CA ILE A 27 20.99 -4.58 -5.57
C ILE A 27 20.89 -4.12 -7.02
N THR A 28 19.73 -4.34 -7.66
CA THR A 28 19.53 -3.96 -9.06
C THR A 28 19.49 -2.45 -9.21
N GLY A 29 18.80 -1.74 -8.32
CA GLY A 29 18.77 -0.29 -8.30
C GLY A 29 20.15 0.32 -8.04
N TRP A 30 20.97 -0.31 -7.19
CA TRP A 30 22.36 0.12 -6.98
C TRP A 30 23.19 0.03 -8.27
N GLN A 31 23.01 -1.04 -9.05
CA GLN A 31 23.70 -1.22 -10.32
C GLN A 31 23.24 -0.19 -11.35
N THR A 32 21.92 -0.04 -11.55
CA THR A 32 21.33 0.95 -12.47
C THR A 32 21.80 2.36 -12.15
N HIS A 33 21.74 2.76 -10.88
CA HIS A 33 22.16 4.10 -10.48
C HIS A 33 23.67 4.33 -10.66
N ASN A 34 24.51 3.32 -10.41
CA ASN A 34 25.94 3.44 -10.66
C ASN A 34 26.29 3.52 -12.16
N GLU A 35 25.49 2.87 -13.03
CA GLU A 35 25.62 3.01 -14.48
C GLU A 35 25.32 4.45 -14.90
N GLU A 36 24.21 5.04 -14.43
CA GLU A 36 23.86 6.44 -14.66
C GLU A 36 24.96 7.39 -14.15
N LEU A 37 25.44 7.22 -12.92
CA LEU A 37 26.54 8.02 -12.38
C LEU A 37 27.79 7.93 -13.27
N THR A 38 28.10 6.75 -13.79
CA THR A 38 29.24 6.54 -14.69
C THR A 38 29.04 7.26 -16.03
N GLU A 39 27.83 7.28 -16.59
CA GLU A 39 27.49 8.00 -17.81
C GLU A 39 27.69 9.52 -17.66
N TYR A 40 27.38 10.07 -16.48
CA TYR A 40 27.64 11.47 -16.15
C TYR A 40 29.10 11.73 -15.67
N GLY A 41 29.97 10.71 -15.64
CA GLY A 41 31.34 10.83 -15.16
C GLY A 41 31.47 11.08 -13.65
N ALA A 42 30.41 10.82 -12.88
CA ALA A 42 30.35 10.93 -11.44
C ALA A 42 30.95 9.70 -10.74
N ALA A 43 31.29 9.85 -9.46
CA ALA A 43 31.81 8.76 -8.65
C ALA A 43 30.68 7.79 -8.27
N THR A 44 30.92 6.49 -8.46
CA THR A 44 29.96 5.45 -8.08
C THR A 44 29.83 5.30 -6.57
N LEU A 45 28.66 4.84 -6.13
CA LEU A 45 28.37 4.56 -4.73
C LEU A 45 28.69 3.11 -4.39
N SER A 46 29.09 2.88 -3.13
CA SER A 46 29.00 1.54 -2.54
C SER A 46 27.54 1.17 -2.29
N TRP A 47 27.22 -0.13 -2.18
CA TRP A 47 25.84 -0.57 -1.89
C TRP A 47 25.27 0.06 -0.61
N TRP A 48 26.06 0.17 0.46
CA TRP A 48 25.64 0.84 1.70
C TRP A 48 25.40 2.34 1.51
N GLY A 49 26.18 3.00 0.66
CA GLY A 49 25.95 4.40 0.29
C GLY A 49 24.65 4.58 -0.50
N TYR A 50 24.37 3.65 -1.42
CA TYR A 50 23.17 3.66 -2.23
C TYR A 50 21.88 3.50 -1.40
N LEU A 51 21.86 2.70 -0.34
CA LEU A 51 20.68 2.57 0.52
C LEU A 51 20.25 3.90 1.19
N GLY A 52 21.12 4.89 1.24
CA GLY A 52 20.81 6.24 1.73
C GLY A 52 20.63 7.28 0.63
N SER A 53 20.68 6.90 -0.65
CA SER A 53 20.54 7.84 -1.77
C SER A 53 19.08 8.22 -1.99
N GLY A 54 18.88 9.37 -2.67
CA GLY A 54 17.55 9.79 -3.12
C GLY A 54 16.90 8.72 -3.98
N HIS A 55 17.63 8.18 -4.97
CA HIS A 55 17.15 7.15 -5.88
C HIS A 55 16.60 5.90 -5.16
N PHE A 56 17.27 5.40 -4.11
CA PHE A 56 16.75 4.24 -3.38
C PHE A 56 15.50 4.61 -2.57
N VAL A 57 15.59 5.68 -1.78
CA VAL A 57 14.51 6.13 -0.87
C VAL A 57 13.24 6.46 -1.65
N GLU A 58 13.38 7.22 -2.74
CA GLU A 58 12.29 7.54 -3.67
C GLU A 58 11.62 6.27 -4.18
N SER A 59 12.37 5.38 -4.83
CA SER A 59 11.79 4.17 -5.45
C SER A 59 11.08 3.25 -4.45
N VAL A 60 11.54 3.17 -3.19
CA VAL A 60 10.88 2.36 -2.16
C VAL A 60 9.59 3.03 -1.70
N PHE A 61 9.65 4.31 -1.36
CA PHE A 61 8.51 5.00 -0.75
C PHE A 61 7.45 5.43 -1.76
N GLU A 62 7.81 5.69 -3.03
CA GLU A 62 6.87 5.93 -4.13
C GLU A 62 5.94 4.71 -4.31
N ASN A 63 6.50 3.49 -4.29
CA ASN A 63 5.73 2.24 -4.35
C ASN A 63 4.88 2.02 -3.09
N TRP A 64 5.45 2.23 -1.90
CA TRP A 64 4.69 2.01 -0.66
C TRP A 64 3.55 3.02 -0.55
N GLU A 65 3.76 4.26 -0.97
CA GLU A 65 2.73 5.29 -0.99
C GLU A 65 1.48 4.82 -1.77
N SER A 66 1.64 4.36 -3.01
CA SER A 66 0.52 3.91 -3.84
C SER A 66 -0.21 2.71 -3.25
N GLU A 67 0.55 1.72 -2.76
CA GLU A 67 0.02 0.50 -2.15
C GLU A 67 -0.84 0.79 -0.92
N PHE A 68 -0.34 1.62 0.01
CA PHE A 68 -1.10 1.94 1.22
C PHE A 68 -2.27 2.90 0.96
N LEU A 69 -2.15 3.79 -0.03
CA LEU A 69 -3.29 4.59 -0.50
C LEU A 69 -4.39 3.70 -1.06
N GLN A 70 -4.02 2.75 -1.91
CA GLN A 70 -4.95 1.80 -2.50
C GLN A 70 -5.60 0.95 -1.43
N MET A 71 -4.84 0.32 -0.52
CA MET A 71 -5.38 -0.55 0.52
C MET A 71 -6.30 0.21 1.47
N GLY A 72 -5.87 1.39 1.93
CA GLY A 72 -6.69 2.25 2.80
C GLY A 72 -7.96 2.74 2.09
N GLY A 73 -7.82 3.16 0.83
CA GLY A 73 -8.92 3.54 -0.04
C GLY A 73 -9.91 2.38 -0.23
N TYR A 74 -9.43 1.18 -0.51
CA TYR A 74 -10.27 0.00 -0.69
C TYR A 74 -11.05 -0.34 0.57
N VAL A 75 -10.40 -0.37 1.74
CA VAL A 75 -11.06 -0.60 3.05
C VAL A 75 -12.17 0.42 3.32
N LEU A 76 -11.94 1.70 3.04
CA LEU A 76 -12.95 2.74 3.24
C LEU A 76 -14.07 2.65 2.21
N LEU A 77 -13.73 2.52 0.92
CA LEU A 77 -14.70 2.50 -0.16
C LEU A 77 -15.63 1.29 -0.06
N THR A 78 -15.14 0.10 0.31
CA THR A 78 -16.00 -1.07 0.49
C THR A 78 -16.94 -0.96 1.70
N ALA A 79 -16.57 -0.18 2.72
CA ALA A 79 -17.44 0.11 3.86
C ALA A 79 -18.59 1.08 3.53
N TYR A 80 -18.46 1.92 2.48
CA TYR A 80 -19.44 2.96 2.15
C TYR A 80 -20.16 2.75 0.81
N LEU A 81 -19.52 2.12 -0.17
CA LEU A 81 -20.05 1.94 -1.52
C LEU A 81 -20.60 0.53 -1.72
N VAL A 82 -21.63 0.44 -2.56
CA VAL A 82 -22.25 -0.82 -2.97
C VAL A 82 -21.82 -1.15 -4.40
N GLN A 83 -21.32 -2.38 -4.61
CA GLN A 83 -21.07 -2.95 -5.93
C GLN A 83 -21.84 -4.27 -6.03
N LYS A 84 -22.97 -4.25 -6.75
CA LYS A 84 -23.82 -5.43 -6.89
C LYS A 84 -23.02 -6.63 -7.43
N GLY A 85 -23.13 -7.77 -6.75
CA GLY A 85 -22.44 -9.01 -7.09
C GLY A 85 -21.03 -9.15 -6.51
N SER A 86 -20.45 -8.10 -5.91
CA SER A 86 -19.15 -8.17 -5.25
C SER A 86 -19.28 -8.84 -3.88
N ALA A 87 -18.32 -9.70 -3.50
CA ALA A 87 -18.25 -10.29 -2.16
C ALA A 87 -17.84 -9.28 -1.08
N GLU A 88 -17.16 -8.22 -1.49
CA GLU A 88 -16.39 -7.34 -0.61
C GLU A 88 -17.09 -6.00 -0.34
N SER A 89 -18.05 -5.61 -1.17
CA SER A 89 -18.76 -4.33 -1.00
C SER A 89 -19.92 -4.44 -0.01
N LYS A 90 -20.37 -3.29 0.49
CA LYS A 90 -21.60 -3.16 1.27
C LYS A 90 -22.82 -3.76 0.55
N THR A 91 -23.72 -4.39 1.31
CA THR A 91 -25.00 -4.92 0.80
C THR A 91 -26.06 -3.82 0.72
N ASP A 92 -27.01 -3.95 -0.21
CA ASP A 92 -28.02 -2.92 -0.57
C ASP A 92 -28.94 -2.45 0.58
N ASP A 93 -28.95 -3.11 1.75
CA ASP A 93 -30.04 -3.01 2.73
C ASP A 93 -29.64 -2.78 4.21
N THR A 94 -28.39 -2.39 4.52
CA THR A 94 -27.95 -2.23 5.93
C THR A 94 -27.15 -0.94 6.22
N THR A 95 -27.54 -0.24 7.29
CA THR A 95 -26.68 0.63 8.09
C THR A 95 -25.82 -0.26 9.00
N ASP A 96 -24.50 -0.21 8.84
CA ASP A 96 -23.47 -1.02 9.51
C ASP A 96 -23.66 -2.55 9.44
N ARG A 97 -22.57 -3.33 9.53
CA ARG A 97 -22.73 -4.79 9.62
C ARG A 97 -23.35 -5.09 10.98
N ALA A 98 -24.41 -5.88 11.04
CA ALA A 98 -25.01 -6.26 12.33
C ALA A 98 -24.01 -6.91 13.31
N ALA A 99 -22.95 -7.53 12.77
CA ALA A 99 -21.84 -8.11 13.54
C ALA A 99 -20.92 -7.07 14.23
N ASP A 100 -21.02 -5.78 13.86
CA ASP A 100 -20.24 -4.70 14.46
C ASP A 100 -20.95 -4.10 15.70
N ASP A 101 -22.11 -4.63 16.10
CA ASP A 101 -22.80 -4.22 17.33
C ASP A 101 -22.02 -4.68 18.58
N GLU A 102 -21.44 -3.72 19.28
CA GLU A 102 -20.61 -3.92 20.48
C GLU A 102 -21.38 -4.59 21.63
N ARG A 103 -22.72 -4.54 21.61
CA ARG A 103 -23.57 -5.23 22.58
C ARG A 103 -23.55 -6.75 22.42
N GLU A 104 -23.20 -7.23 21.24
CA GLU A 104 -23.05 -8.66 20.90
C GLU A 104 -21.62 -9.18 21.18
N ALA A 105 -20.76 -8.37 21.82
CA ALA A 105 -19.38 -8.72 22.09
C ALA A 105 -19.26 -9.91 23.08
N GLY A 106 -18.66 -11.01 22.62
CA GLY A 106 -18.37 -12.19 23.44
C GLY A 106 -17.17 -12.01 24.39
N PRO A 107 -16.87 -13.02 25.23
CA PRO A 107 -15.79 -12.95 26.23
C PRO A 107 -14.38 -12.78 25.61
N ASP A 108 -14.19 -13.26 24.38
CA ASP A 108 -12.93 -13.14 23.63
C ASP A 108 -12.80 -11.81 22.88
N ALA A 109 -13.80 -10.92 22.96
CA ALA A 109 -13.76 -9.63 22.29
C ALA A 109 -12.57 -8.78 22.78
N PRO A 110 -11.89 -8.02 21.90
CA PRO A 110 -10.75 -7.18 22.27
C PRO A 110 -11.04 -6.22 23.42
N TRP A 111 -10.02 -5.88 24.22
CA TRP A 111 -10.18 -5.02 25.39
C TRP A 111 -10.83 -3.64 25.11
N PRO A 112 -10.61 -2.96 23.95
CA PRO A 112 -11.26 -1.69 23.70
C PRO A 112 -12.77 -1.82 23.59
N VAL A 113 -13.25 -2.93 23.01
CA VAL A 113 -14.68 -3.27 22.92
C VAL A 113 -15.28 -3.44 24.31
N ARG A 114 -14.59 -4.18 25.19
CA ARG A 114 -15.05 -4.39 26.58
C ARG A 114 -14.96 -3.12 27.44
N ALA A 115 -14.01 -2.23 27.14
CA ALA A 115 -13.82 -0.98 27.88
C ALA A 115 -14.87 0.08 27.49
N GLY A 116 -15.37 0.07 26.26
CA GLY A 116 -16.29 1.09 25.77
C GLY A 116 -15.64 2.45 25.58
N GLY A 117 -16.47 3.47 25.35
CA GLY A 117 -16.05 4.88 25.35
C GLY A 117 -14.97 5.22 24.32
N PHE A 118 -13.96 6.00 24.74
CA PHE A 118 -12.92 6.50 23.85
C PHE A 118 -12.00 5.40 23.24
N PRO A 119 -11.50 4.40 24.01
CA PRO A 119 -10.74 3.29 23.43
C PRO A 119 -11.46 2.61 22.28
N LEU A 120 -12.77 2.40 22.43
CA LEU A 120 -13.61 1.77 21.43
C LEU A 120 -13.81 2.64 20.20
N ALA A 121 -14.03 3.95 20.40
CA ALA A 121 -14.13 4.91 19.30
C ALA A 121 -12.87 4.96 18.43
N VAL A 122 -11.68 4.83 19.04
CA VAL A 122 -10.42 4.73 18.28
C VAL A 122 -10.28 3.36 17.62
N TYR A 123 -10.56 2.28 18.36
CA TYR A 123 -10.41 0.91 17.89
C TYR A 123 -11.27 0.61 16.65
N ARG A 124 -12.53 1.07 16.61
CA ARG A 124 -13.43 0.84 15.46
C ARG A 124 -12.97 1.52 14.16
N HIS A 125 -12.03 2.47 14.24
CA HIS A 125 -11.44 3.14 13.08
C HIS A 125 -9.94 2.88 12.95
N SER A 126 -9.36 1.95 13.73
CA SER A 126 -7.91 1.82 13.82
C SER A 126 -7.26 1.31 12.53
N LEU A 127 -7.93 0.44 11.77
CA LEU A 127 -7.39 -0.10 10.52
C LEU A 127 -7.16 1.01 9.47
N PRO A 128 -8.16 1.80 9.05
CA PRO A 128 -7.92 2.89 8.10
C PRO A 128 -6.99 3.97 8.68
N LEU A 129 -7.01 4.23 9.99
CA LEU A 129 -6.08 5.16 10.62
C LEU A 129 -4.62 4.71 10.50
N VAL A 130 -4.32 3.43 10.77
CA VAL A 130 -2.96 2.90 10.64
C VAL A 130 -2.52 2.90 9.18
N LEU A 131 -3.38 2.50 8.23
CA LEU A 131 -3.07 2.56 6.80
C LEU A 131 -2.80 4.00 6.35
N LEU A 132 -3.57 4.97 6.82
CA LEU A 132 -3.35 6.39 6.54
C LEU A 132 -2.02 6.90 7.12
N LEU A 133 -1.64 6.46 8.33
CA LEU A 133 -0.36 6.83 8.94
C LEU A 133 0.83 6.26 8.16
N ILE A 134 0.72 5.01 7.69
CA ILE A 134 1.77 4.40 6.86
C ILE A 134 1.84 5.12 5.51
N PHE A 135 0.69 5.36 4.85
CA PHE A 135 0.62 6.19 3.64
C PHE A 135 1.28 7.55 3.84
N ALA A 136 0.95 8.28 4.91
CA ALA A 136 1.53 9.59 5.18
C ALA A 136 3.04 9.50 5.41
N GLY A 137 3.52 8.47 6.11
CA GLY A 137 4.95 8.20 6.27
C GLY A 137 5.63 7.93 4.94
N SER A 138 5.01 7.13 4.07
CA SER A 138 5.52 6.81 2.74
C SER A 138 5.50 8.03 1.82
N PHE A 139 4.43 8.82 1.80
CA PHE A 139 4.33 10.06 1.04
C PHE A 139 5.43 11.06 1.42
N VAL A 140 5.73 11.18 2.72
CA VAL A 140 6.84 12.00 3.21
C VAL A 140 8.20 11.41 2.78
N GLY A 141 8.37 10.08 2.87
CA GLY A 141 9.57 9.39 2.39
C GLY A 141 9.81 9.58 0.89
N HIS A 142 8.76 9.46 0.08
CA HIS A 142 8.77 9.70 -1.35
C HIS A 142 9.13 11.15 -1.66
N LEU A 143 8.51 12.12 -0.98
CA LEU A 143 8.82 13.53 -1.17
C LEU A 143 10.30 13.86 -0.89
N PHE A 144 10.86 13.35 0.22
CA PHE A 144 12.25 13.63 0.58
C PHE A 144 13.27 12.82 -0.23
N GLY A 145 12.95 11.57 -0.58
CA GLY A 145 13.75 10.77 -1.50
C GLY A 145 13.77 11.38 -2.89
N GLY A 146 12.60 11.74 -3.41
CA GLY A 146 12.44 12.32 -4.74
C GLY A 146 13.08 13.68 -4.88
N VAL A 147 12.98 14.59 -3.90
CA VAL A 147 13.71 15.87 -3.99
C VAL A 147 15.23 15.67 -3.97
N ALA A 148 15.73 14.65 -3.27
CA ALA A 148 17.16 14.33 -3.27
C ALA A 148 17.59 13.76 -4.64
N ALA A 149 16.82 12.82 -5.19
CA ALA A 149 17.07 12.22 -6.51
C ALA A 149 16.98 13.28 -7.62
N TYR A 150 15.90 14.06 -7.64
CA TYR A 150 15.69 15.14 -8.60
C TYR A 150 16.83 16.16 -8.58
N ASN A 151 17.26 16.61 -7.40
CA ASN A 151 18.36 17.57 -7.30
C ASN A 151 19.70 16.99 -7.77
N GLU A 152 19.97 15.71 -7.49
CA GLU A 152 21.15 15.01 -8.00
C GLU A 152 21.13 14.94 -9.53
N GLU A 153 20.01 14.49 -10.10
CA GLU A 153 19.84 14.40 -11.55
C GLU A 153 20.00 15.76 -12.23
N GLN A 154 19.32 16.80 -11.73
CA GLN A 154 19.39 18.16 -12.30
C GLN A 154 20.80 18.76 -12.20
N ALA A 155 21.53 18.45 -11.13
CA ALA A 155 22.91 18.86 -10.96
C ALA A 155 23.84 18.15 -11.97
N LEU A 156 23.65 16.85 -12.21
CA LEU A 156 24.43 16.08 -13.18
C LEU A 156 24.14 16.49 -14.63
N GLN A 157 22.87 16.73 -14.97
CA GLN A 157 22.47 17.05 -16.34
C GLN A 157 22.78 18.48 -16.78
N SER A 158 22.54 19.46 -15.90
CA SER A 158 22.56 20.88 -16.27
C SER A 158 23.33 21.78 -15.31
N GLY A 159 23.81 21.24 -14.18
CA GLY A 159 24.43 22.02 -13.12
C GLY A 159 23.43 22.96 -12.42
N ALA A 160 22.14 22.67 -12.48
CA ALA A 160 21.10 23.49 -11.88
C ALA A 160 21.25 23.54 -10.35
N ALA A 161 20.78 24.65 -9.76
CA ALA A 161 20.73 24.79 -8.31
C ALA A 161 19.64 23.88 -7.72
N PRO A 162 19.85 23.33 -6.51
CA PRO A 162 18.87 22.44 -5.88
C PRO A 162 17.59 23.21 -5.51
N ILE A 163 16.47 22.51 -5.62
CA ILE A 163 15.16 22.98 -5.17
C ILE A 163 14.80 22.38 -3.82
N SER A 164 13.92 23.06 -3.09
CA SER A 164 13.36 22.58 -1.82
C SER A 164 12.27 21.52 -2.03
N ALA A 165 11.99 20.73 -0.98
CA ALA A 165 10.89 19.78 -1.00
C ALA A 165 9.53 20.44 -1.32
N TRP A 166 9.31 21.68 -0.85
CA TRP A 166 8.09 22.42 -1.16
C TRP A 166 7.98 22.75 -2.66
N GLN A 167 9.09 23.11 -3.30
CA GLN A 167 9.12 23.35 -4.74
C GLN A 167 8.91 22.04 -5.51
N PHE A 168 9.57 20.95 -5.10
CA PHE A 168 9.43 19.63 -5.72
C PHE A 168 7.99 19.10 -5.63
N LEU A 169 7.31 19.26 -4.50
CA LEU A 169 5.89 18.90 -4.33
C LEU A 169 4.96 19.59 -5.35
N HIS A 170 5.38 20.70 -5.95
CA HIS A 170 4.62 21.44 -6.97
C HIS A 170 5.14 21.21 -8.40
N THR A 171 6.10 20.30 -8.61
CA THR A 171 6.55 19.93 -9.97
C THR A 171 5.61 18.90 -10.58
N SER A 172 5.62 18.82 -11.91
CA SER A 172 4.95 17.73 -12.61
C SER A 172 5.60 16.38 -12.34
N ASP A 173 6.91 16.33 -12.06
CA ASP A 173 7.64 15.06 -11.84
C ASP A 173 7.13 14.32 -10.61
N PHE A 174 6.99 15.00 -9.47
CA PHE A 174 6.47 14.40 -8.24
C PHE A 174 5.06 13.81 -8.43
N TRP A 175 4.19 14.58 -9.09
CA TRP A 175 2.83 14.13 -9.35
C TRP A 175 2.77 13.08 -10.46
N PHE A 176 3.68 13.10 -11.43
CA PHE A 176 3.75 12.06 -12.46
C PHE A 176 4.08 10.70 -11.83
N GLN A 177 5.12 10.65 -10.98
CA GLN A 177 5.52 9.48 -10.19
C GLN A 177 4.35 8.95 -9.33
N SER A 178 3.64 9.83 -8.63
CA SER A 178 2.49 9.44 -7.80
C SER A 178 1.33 8.94 -8.67
N MET A 179 0.92 9.71 -9.69
CA MET A 179 -0.27 9.41 -10.50
C MET A 179 -0.11 8.12 -11.33
N GLN A 180 1.09 7.83 -11.85
CA GLN A 180 1.33 6.61 -12.63
C GLN A 180 1.11 5.34 -11.80
N ASN A 181 1.48 5.36 -10.51
CA ASN A 181 1.33 4.21 -9.63
C ASN A 181 -0.10 4.13 -9.08
N TRP A 182 -0.65 5.27 -8.64
CA TRP A 182 -2.01 5.29 -8.10
C TRP A 182 -3.01 4.77 -9.13
N GLN A 183 -2.91 5.17 -10.41
CA GLN A 183 -3.84 4.69 -11.42
C GLN A 183 -3.77 3.16 -11.62
N SER A 184 -2.58 2.55 -11.59
CA SER A 184 -2.44 1.10 -11.79
C SER A 184 -2.94 0.32 -10.60
N GLU A 185 -2.70 0.80 -9.38
CA GLU A 185 -3.16 0.13 -8.16
C GLU A 185 -4.69 0.12 -8.08
N PHE A 186 -5.33 1.26 -8.37
CA PHE A 186 -6.79 1.32 -8.41
C PHE A 186 -7.38 0.50 -9.57
N LEU A 187 -6.68 0.41 -10.71
CA LEU A 187 -7.07 -0.47 -11.81
C LEU A 187 -7.02 -1.95 -11.41
N ALA A 188 -5.94 -2.39 -10.73
CA ALA A 188 -5.76 -3.77 -10.30
C ALA A 188 -6.88 -4.22 -9.34
N VAL A 189 -7.21 -3.37 -8.37
CA VAL A 189 -8.30 -3.62 -7.42
C VAL A 189 -9.65 -3.58 -8.11
N GLY A 190 -9.90 -2.59 -8.97
CA GLY A 190 -11.12 -2.51 -9.77
C GLY A 190 -11.33 -3.77 -10.62
N ALA A 191 -10.25 -4.29 -11.23
CA ALA A 191 -10.27 -5.54 -11.96
C ALA A 191 -10.60 -6.73 -11.04
N LEU A 192 -9.99 -6.83 -9.86
CA LEU A 192 -10.32 -7.90 -8.89
C LEU A 192 -11.79 -7.85 -8.47
N ILE A 193 -12.32 -6.67 -8.13
CA ILE A 193 -13.73 -6.46 -7.78
C ILE A 193 -14.63 -6.96 -8.91
N LEU A 194 -14.41 -6.53 -10.15
CA LEU A 194 -15.26 -6.90 -11.28
C LEU A 194 -15.13 -8.37 -11.67
N LEU A 195 -13.92 -8.90 -11.72
CA LEU A 195 -13.66 -10.29 -12.11
C LEU A 195 -14.21 -11.27 -11.07
N SER A 196 -14.12 -10.96 -9.77
CA SER A 196 -14.62 -11.83 -8.69
C SER A 196 -16.15 -12.01 -8.69
N ILE A 197 -16.90 -11.15 -9.38
CA ILE A 197 -18.35 -11.31 -9.58
C ILE A 197 -18.65 -12.61 -10.34
N VAL A 198 -17.86 -12.89 -11.38
CA VAL A 198 -18.09 -13.98 -12.35
C VAL A 198 -17.08 -15.12 -12.26
N LEU A 199 -15.81 -14.83 -11.97
CA LEU A 199 -14.74 -15.82 -11.83
C LEU A 199 -14.68 -16.36 -10.39
N ARG A 200 -14.08 -17.54 -10.24
CA ARG A 200 -14.01 -18.29 -8.98
C ARG A 200 -12.63 -18.88 -8.79
N GLN A 201 -12.05 -18.69 -7.61
CA GLN A 201 -10.92 -19.46 -7.12
C GLN A 201 -11.41 -20.30 -5.94
N ALA A 202 -11.47 -21.62 -6.11
CA ALA A 202 -11.94 -22.52 -5.06
C ALA A 202 -11.09 -22.37 -3.79
N SER A 203 -11.77 -22.27 -2.63
CA SER A 203 -11.15 -22.10 -1.30
C SER A 203 -10.35 -20.80 -1.11
N SER A 204 -10.60 -19.77 -1.91
CA SER A 204 -10.02 -18.43 -1.72
C SER A 204 -11.03 -17.49 -1.04
N PRO A 205 -10.61 -16.63 -0.11
CA PRO A 205 -11.45 -15.54 0.40
C PRO A 205 -11.71 -14.45 -0.66
N GLU A 206 -10.83 -14.31 -1.66
CA GLU A 206 -10.87 -13.24 -2.67
C GLU A 206 -11.91 -13.46 -3.79
N SER A 207 -12.74 -14.50 -3.70
CA SER A 207 -13.83 -14.74 -4.65
C SER A 207 -14.98 -15.48 -3.99
N LYS A 208 -16.19 -15.30 -4.51
CA LYS A 208 -17.39 -15.98 -3.98
C LYS A 208 -17.28 -17.51 -4.04
N PRO A 209 -18.04 -18.25 -3.22
CA PRO A 209 -18.17 -19.70 -3.37
C PRO A 209 -18.56 -20.09 -4.81
N VAL A 210 -18.09 -21.25 -5.27
CA VAL A 210 -18.36 -21.75 -6.64
C VAL A 210 -19.87 -21.91 -6.89
N THR A 211 -20.63 -22.20 -5.83
CA THR A 211 -22.09 -22.38 -5.89
C THR A 211 -22.88 -21.07 -5.74
N ALA A 212 -22.22 -19.94 -5.46
CA ALA A 212 -22.88 -18.66 -5.22
C ALA A 212 -23.25 -17.96 -6.54
N ALA A 213 -24.45 -17.39 -6.58
CA ALA A 213 -24.97 -16.68 -7.75
C ALA A 213 -24.15 -15.42 -8.07
N HIS A 214 -24.06 -15.06 -9.35
CA HIS A 214 -23.34 -13.84 -9.77
C HIS A 214 -23.94 -12.56 -9.16
N ALA A 215 -25.26 -12.50 -9.00
CA ALA A 215 -25.94 -11.32 -8.45
C ALA A 215 -25.85 -11.19 -6.92
N GLN A 216 -25.35 -12.21 -6.22
CA GLN A 216 -25.18 -12.16 -4.76
C GLN A 216 -24.05 -11.18 -4.39
N THR A 217 -24.38 -10.19 -3.56
CA THR A 217 -23.46 -9.19 -2.99
C THR A 217 -23.18 -9.53 -1.52
N GLY A 218 -21.97 -9.26 -1.05
CA GLY A 218 -21.51 -9.61 0.28
C GLY A 218 -21.02 -11.05 0.37
N ALA A 219 -20.30 -11.33 1.45
CA ALA A 219 -19.86 -12.66 1.85
C ALA A 219 -21.04 -13.52 2.34
#